data_AF-A0AAV4IX28-F1
#
_entry.id   AF-A0AAV4IX28-F1
#
_cell.length_a   1.000
_cell.length_b   1.000
_cell.length_c   1.000
_cell.angle_alpha   90.00
_cell.angle_beta   90.00
_cell.angle_gamma   90.00
#
_symmetry.space_group_name_H-M   'P 1'
#
loop_
_entity.id
_entity.type
_entity.pdbx_description
1 polymer ?
#
loop_
_entity_poly.entity_id
_entity_poly.type
_entity_poly.pdbx_seq_one_letter_code
_entity_poly.pdbx_strand_id
1 'polypeptide(L)'
;MINSRYSLTAYHLIIIIVQELPTTFNRGMLFNVGYLEALKSGDYNCFIFHDVDMIPTNDNCLYKCAYNPRHFLSGVSKWNYRLPYHGYYGGVVAFTKDQYKTINGDSNLYFGWGGEDDDLRVRILNKGYSLVRYPKFIGRYDTISHKRDSGNKANPARFKLVNTAKARQEMEGLNTAHYTVTEKVEEKLFTRIKVYINMTQMIHTAPASDWPVVKVLLKDSLAFDAEIRKQRSLKPQSSFEEPIK
;
A
#
# COMPACT_ATOMS: atom_id res chain seq x y z
N MET A 1 -28.32 13.01 -38.13
CA MET A 1 -26.88 12.71 -38.01
C MET A 1 -26.39 13.24 -36.66
N ILE A 2 -26.39 12.38 -35.64
CA ILE A 2 -25.79 12.70 -34.33
C ILE A 2 -24.56 11.80 -34.24
N ASN A 3 -23.37 12.35 -34.49
CA ASN A 3 -22.13 11.66 -34.21
C ASN A 3 -21.44 12.36 -33.04
N SER A 4 -21.75 11.82 -31.86
CA SER A 4 -20.90 11.66 -30.68
C SER A 4 -19.58 12.40 -30.73
N ARG A 5 -19.51 13.53 -30.02
CA ARG A 5 -18.24 13.99 -29.44
C ARG A 5 -17.89 12.96 -28.36
N TYR A 6 -16.81 12.22 -28.55
CA TYR A 6 -16.17 11.47 -27.47
C TYR A 6 -15.75 12.46 -26.37
N SER A 7 -16.63 12.68 -25.39
CA SER A 7 -16.24 13.22 -24.11
C SER A 7 -15.41 12.14 -23.43
N LEU A 8 -14.09 12.27 -23.48
CA LEU A 8 -13.20 11.54 -22.58
C LEU A 8 -13.42 12.10 -21.17
N THR A 9 -14.52 11.74 -20.53
CA THR A 9 -14.66 11.90 -19.08
C THR A 9 -13.59 11.03 -18.46
N ALA A 10 -12.56 11.65 -17.88
CA ALA A 10 -11.58 10.95 -17.07
C ALA A 10 -12.27 10.45 -15.80
N TYR A 11 -12.78 9.23 -15.84
CA TYR A 11 -13.29 8.53 -14.66
C TYR A 11 -12.09 8.18 -13.78
N HIS A 12 -11.95 8.88 -12.66
CA HIS A 12 -11.05 8.47 -11.59
C HIS A 12 -11.89 7.97 -10.42
N LEU A 13 -11.38 6.96 -9.73
CA LEU A 13 -11.97 6.41 -8.51
C LEU A 13 -10.95 6.56 -7.39
N ILE A 14 -11.38 7.17 -6.29
CA ILE A 14 -10.59 7.25 -5.06
C ILE A 14 -11.00 6.07 -4.18
N ILE A 15 -10.06 5.20 -3.85
CA ILE A 15 -10.28 4.10 -2.92
C ILE A 15 -9.41 4.30 -1.68
N ILE A 16 -10.04 4.33 -0.50
CA ILE A 16 -9.36 4.37 0.79
C ILE A 16 -9.37 2.96 1.37
N ILE A 17 -8.20 2.33 1.40
CA ILE A 17 -8.02 1.02 2.04
C ILE A 17 -7.71 1.25 3.52
N VAL A 18 -8.56 0.71 4.39
CA VAL A 18 -8.46 0.85 5.84
C VAL A 18 -8.09 -0.49 6.45
N GLN A 19 -6.92 -0.57 7.09
CA GLN A 19 -6.49 -1.77 7.80
C GLN A 19 -7.20 -1.89 9.15
N GLU A 20 -7.76 -3.06 9.43
CA GLU A 20 -8.39 -3.34 10.71
C GLU A 20 -7.36 -3.56 11.82
N LEU A 21 -7.55 -2.83 12.91
CA LEU A 21 -6.85 -3.04 14.17
C LEU A 21 -7.23 -4.38 14.79
N PRO A 22 -6.38 -4.93 15.70
CA PRO A 22 -5.15 -4.33 16.23
C PRO A 22 -3.84 -4.64 15.44
N THR A 23 -3.93 -5.04 14.17
CA THR A 23 -2.75 -5.50 13.40
C THR A 23 -1.74 -4.37 13.15
N THR A 24 -0.44 -4.68 13.13
CA THR A 24 0.60 -3.69 12.79
C THR A 24 0.39 -3.20 11.36
N PHE A 25 0.43 -1.89 11.14
CA PHE A 25 0.19 -1.29 9.83
C PHE A 25 1.13 -1.86 8.75
N ASN A 26 0.60 -2.16 7.56
CA ASN A 26 1.36 -2.71 6.44
C ASN A 26 0.99 -2.00 5.13
N ARG A 27 1.74 -0.94 4.82
CA ARG A 27 1.47 -0.06 3.67
C ARG A 27 1.50 -0.79 2.32
N GLY A 28 2.53 -1.59 2.08
CA GLY A 28 2.68 -2.33 0.82
C GLY A 28 1.53 -3.31 0.58
N MET A 29 1.11 -4.04 1.62
CA MET A 29 -0.05 -4.92 1.53
C MET A 29 -1.35 -4.15 1.22
N LEU A 30 -1.56 -2.96 1.80
CA LEU A 30 -2.76 -2.15 1.52
C LEU A 30 -2.78 -1.61 0.08
N PHE A 31 -1.61 -1.34 -0.52
CA PHE A 31 -1.52 -1.01 -1.94
C PHE A 31 -1.85 -2.22 -2.83
N ASN A 32 -1.36 -3.41 -2.51
CA ASN A 32 -1.76 -4.65 -3.19
C ASN A 32 -3.29 -4.87 -3.12
N VAL A 33 -3.89 -4.69 -1.93
CA VAL A 33 -5.34 -4.75 -1.75
C VAL A 33 -6.05 -3.71 -2.63
N GLY A 34 -5.60 -2.47 -2.61
CA GLY A 34 -6.18 -1.39 -3.42
C GLY A 34 -6.17 -1.70 -4.91
N TYR A 35 -5.04 -2.22 -5.41
CA TYR A 35 -4.92 -2.69 -6.79
C TYR A 35 -5.93 -3.81 -7.11
N LEU A 36 -6.04 -4.82 -6.25
CA LEU A 36 -6.95 -5.96 -6.46
C LEU A 36 -8.43 -5.55 -6.38
N GLU A 37 -8.82 -4.69 -5.44
CA GLU A 37 -10.20 -4.22 -5.29
C GLU A 37 -10.62 -3.24 -6.38
N ALA A 38 -9.70 -2.38 -6.84
CA ALA A 38 -9.95 -1.51 -7.97
C ALA A 38 -10.28 -2.32 -9.25
N LEU A 39 -9.53 -3.40 -9.51
CA LEU A 39 -9.78 -4.28 -10.66
C LEU A 39 -11.13 -5.02 -10.60
N LYS A 40 -11.72 -5.22 -9.42
CA LYS A 40 -13.08 -5.75 -9.27
C LYS A 40 -14.15 -4.69 -9.57
N SER A 41 -13.79 -3.41 -9.48
CA SER A 41 -14.70 -2.27 -9.60
C SER A 41 -14.73 -1.69 -11.02
N GLY A 42 -13.77 -2.04 -11.90
CA GLY A 42 -13.74 -1.59 -13.28
C GLY A 42 -12.43 -1.91 -14.00
N ASP A 43 -12.37 -1.60 -15.29
CA ASP A 43 -11.16 -1.78 -16.10
C ASP A 43 -10.22 -0.58 -16.00
N TYR A 44 -9.58 -0.45 -14.84
CA TYR A 44 -8.56 0.57 -14.60
C TYR A 44 -7.23 0.13 -15.20
N ASN A 45 -6.60 1.02 -15.97
CA ASN A 45 -5.31 0.79 -16.60
C ASN A 45 -4.15 1.54 -15.93
N CYS A 46 -4.45 2.44 -14.99
CA CYS A 46 -3.49 3.26 -14.26
C CYS A 46 -3.84 3.32 -12.77
N PHE A 47 -2.85 3.05 -11.93
CA PHE A 47 -2.98 2.99 -10.48
C PHE A 47 -2.00 3.98 -9.86
N ILE A 48 -2.51 4.80 -8.94
CA ILE A 48 -1.74 5.81 -8.22
C ILE A 48 -1.83 5.47 -6.75
N PHE A 49 -0.71 5.05 -6.18
CA PHE A 49 -0.57 4.74 -4.76
C PHE A 49 -0.09 5.98 -4.04
N HIS A 50 -0.81 6.38 -3.01
CA HIS A 50 -0.74 7.74 -2.52
C HIS A 50 -0.86 7.80 -0.99
N ASP A 51 0.17 8.30 -0.33
CA ASP A 51 0.11 8.61 1.10
C ASP A 51 -0.89 9.74 1.35
N VAL A 52 -1.79 9.58 2.32
CA VAL A 52 -2.93 10.50 2.55
C VAL A 52 -2.48 11.89 3.01
N ASP A 53 -1.27 12.02 3.51
CA ASP A 53 -0.70 13.25 4.06
C ASP A 53 0.09 14.08 3.02
N MET A 54 0.15 13.66 1.74
CA MET A 54 0.97 14.30 0.71
C MET A 54 0.11 15.09 -0.29
N ILE A 55 0.26 16.40 -0.38
CA ILE A 55 -0.53 17.24 -1.31
C ILE A 55 0.37 17.87 -2.38
N PRO A 56 0.10 17.72 -3.69
CA PRO A 56 0.88 18.38 -4.73
C PRO A 56 0.68 19.89 -4.68
N THR A 57 1.76 20.65 -4.82
CA THR A 57 1.75 22.13 -4.81
C THR A 57 1.59 22.75 -6.19
N ASN A 58 1.50 21.92 -7.24
CA ASN A 58 1.45 22.35 -8.64
C ASN A 58 0.48 21.45 -9.42
N ASP A 59 -0.50 22.06 -10.08
CA ASP A 59 -1.52 21.40 -10.89
C ASP A 59 -0.97 20.75 -12.18
N ASN A 60 0.21 21.16 -12.63
CA ASN A 60 0.95 20.51 -13.71
C ASN A 60 1.52 19.13 -13.30
N CYS A 61 1.46 18.78 -12.02
CA CYS A 61 1.79 17.45 -11.52
C CYS A 61 0.64 16.48 -11.86
N LEU A 62 0.45 16.19 -13.15
CA LEU A 62 -0.69 15.40 -13.61
C LEU A 62 -0.64 13.96 -13.08
N TYR A 63 -1.74 13.52 -12.47
CA TYR A 63 -1.93 12.19 -11.88
C TYR A 63 -2.19 11.16 -12.98
N LYS A 64 -1.12 10.76 -13.66
CA LYS A 64 -1.15 9.78 -14.75
C LYS A 64 0.07 8.87 -14.75
N CYS A 65 -0.13 7.67 -15.24
CA CYS A 65 0.93 6.70 -15.48
C CYS A 65 1.82 7.13 -16.64
N ALA A 66 2.99 6.49 -16.74
CA ALA A 66 3.97 6.73 -17.79
C ALA A 66 4.53 5.40 -18.29
N TYR A 67 5.41 5.45 -19.30
CA TYR A 67 6.08 4.26 -19.83
C TYR A 67 6.93 3.51 -18.79
N ASN A 68 7.52 4.24 -17.84
CA ASN A 68 8.12 3.68 -16.62
C ASN A 68 7.23 4.02 -15.41
N PRO A 69 7.27 3.22 -14.33
CA PRO A 69 6.69 3.57 -13.04
C PRO A 69 7.12 4.98 -12.60
N ARG A 70 6.13 5.82 -12.30
CA ARG A 70 6.34 7.24 -12.00
C ARG A 70 6.40 7.44 -10.50
N HIS A 71 7.43 8.14 -10.04
CA HIS A 71 7.47 8.71 -8.71
C HIS A 71 7.20 10.21 -8.79
N PHE A 72 6.16 10.67 -8.10
CA PHE A 72 5.68 12.05 -8.27
C PHE A 72 6.55 13.05 -7.51
N LEU A 73 7.06 12.64 -6.34
CA LEU A 73 7.80 13.54 -5.46
C LEU A 73 9.21 13.77 -6.00
N SER A 74 9.51 15.04 -6.19
CA SER A 74 10.85 15.58 -6.48
C SER A 74 11.37 16.47 -5.36
N GLY A 75 10.51 16.76 -4.39
CA GLY A 75 10.82 17.49 -3.16
C GLY A 75 9.61 17.57 -2.25
N VAL A 76 9.82 17.48 -0.94
CA VAL A 76 8.74 17.53 0.06
C VAL A 76 9.01 18.64 1.07
N SER A 77 7.99 19.36 1.51
CA SER A 77 8.15 20.51 2.43
C SER A 77 8.83 20.15 3.75
N LYS A 78 8.55 18.97 4.33
CA LYS A 78 9.27 18.47 5.53
C LYS A 78 10.79 18.31 5.36
N TRP A 79 11.29 18.29 4.13
CA TRP A 79 12.71 18.22 3.78
C TRP A 79 13.15 19.43 2.94
N ASN A 80 12.53 20.60 3.16
CA ASN A 80 12.82 21.84 2.43
C ASN A 80 12.77 21.66 0.91
N TYR A 81 11.75 20.94 0.43
CA TYR A 81 11.56 20.59 -0.98
C TYR A 81 12.73 19.85 -1.62
N ARG A 82 13.41 19.01 -0.83
CA ARG A 82 14.43 18.05 -1.30
C ARG A 82 13.97 16.63 -1.02
N LEU A 83 14.61 15.66 -1.68
CA LEU A 83 14.46 14.25 -1.35
C LEU A 83 15.50 13.88 -0.29
N PRO A 84 15.20 12.94 0.63
CA PRO A 84 16.11 12.56 1.71
C PRO A 84 17.36 11.83 1.19
N TYR A 85 17.24 11.14 0.04
CA TYR A 85 18.33 10.51 -0.69
C TYR A 85 17.94 10.29 -2.15
N HIS A 86 18.92 10.06 -3.03
CA HIS A 86 18.72 9.95 -4.49
C HIS A 86 17.70 8.86 -4.88
N GLY A 87 17.79 7.71 -4.21
CA GLY A 87 16.94 6.54 -4.43
C GLY A 87 15.57 6.58 -3.75
N TYR A 88 15.14 7.70 -3.14
CA TYR A 88 13.86 7.73 -2.43
C TYR A 88 12.68 7.43 -3.36
N TYR A 89 11.76 6.54 -2.95
CA TYR A 89 10.64 6.07 -3.78
C TYR A 89 9.31 5.98 -3.00
N GLY A 90 9.20 6.66 -1.85
CA GLY A 90 7.98 6.73 -1.04
C GLY A 90 7.03 7.86 -1.43
N GLY A 91 5.95 8.04 -0.65
CA GLY A 91 4.97 9.10 -0.90
C GLY A 91 3.93 8.70 -1.95
N VAL A 92 4.17 9.12 -3.20
CA VAL A 92 3.21 8.97 -4.29
C VAL A 92 3.87 8.38 -5.53
N VAL A 93 3.38 7.22 -5.97
CA VAL A 93 3.89 6.47 -7.13
C VAL A 93 2.76 5.99 -8.02
N ALA A 94 3.01 5.87 -9.32
CA ALA A 94 2.04 5.32 -10.27
C ALA A 94 2.60 4.21 -11.15
N PHE A 95 1.72 3.28 -11.46
CA PHE A 95 1.99 2.11 -12.27
C PHE A 95 0.82 1.87 -13.22
N THR A 96 1.11 1.50 -14.46
CA THR A 96 0.08 0.88 -15.28
C THR A 96 -0.31 -0.48 -14.68
N LYS A 97 -1.49 -0.98 -15.07
CA LYS A 97 -1.96 -2.33 -14.71
C LYS A 97 -0.86 -3.37 -14.89
N ASP A 98 -0.25 -3.38 -16.07
CA ASP A 98 0.78 -4.35 -16.44
C ASP A 98 2.10 -4.11 -15.71
N GLN A 99 2.51 -2.86 -15.48
CA GLN A 99 3.73 -2.57 -14.73
C GLN A 99 3.63 -3.12 -13.30
N TYR A 100 2.52 -2.85 -12.59
CA TYR A 100 2.34 -3.29 -11.21
C TYR A 100 2.26 -4.82 -11.12
N LYS A 101 1.54 -5.45 -12.05
CA LYS A 101 1.49 -6.91 -12.17
C LYS A 101 2.86 -7.51 -12.46
N THR A 102 3.63 -6.92 -13.37
CA THR A 102 4.96 -7.41 -13.80
C THR A 102 5.97 -7.44 -12.66
N ILE A 103 5.90 -6.46 -11.76
CA ILE A 103 6.81 -6.40 -10.61
C ILE A 103 6.35 -7.25 -9.42
N ASN A 104 5.22 -7.96 -9.56
CA ASN A 104 4.52 -8.67 -8.49
C ASN A 104 4.10 -7.75 -7.33
N GLY A 105 3.66 -6.53 -7.65
CA GLY A 105 3.25 -5.51 -6.67
C GLY A 105 4.29 -5.18 -5.59
N ASP A 106 3.81 -4.55 -4.52
CA ASP A 106 4.56 -4.32 -3.30
C ASP A 106 4.79 -5.63 -2.52
N SER A 107 5.75 -5.63 -1.60
CA SER A 107 5.91 -6.74 -0.66
C SER A 107 4.86 -6.71 0.45
N ASN A 108 4.43 -7.90 0.90
CA ASN A 108 3.52 -8.06 2.02
C ASN A 108 4.23 -8.19 3.37
N LEU A 109 5.56 -8.20 3.43
CA LEU A 109 6.32 -8.52 4.65
C LEU A 109 6.66 -7.32 5.54
N TYR A 110 6.36 -6.10 5.10
CA TYR A 110 6.66 -4.87 5.83
C TYR A 110 5.57 -4.51 6.84
N PHE A 111 5.51 -5.28 7.93
CA PHE A 111 4.72 -4.91 9.11
C PHE A 111 5.48 -3.87 9.94
N GLY A 112 4.94 -2.66 10.02
CA GLY A 112 5.55 -1.51 10.67
C GLY A 112 6.34 -0.65 9.70
N TRP A 113 6.98 0.39 10.22
CA TRP A 113 7.53 1.46 9.40
C TRP A 113 8.88 1.09 8.75
N GLY A 114 8.98 1.37 7.46
CA GLY A 114 10.20 1.65 6.72
C GLY A 114 10.70 0.49 5.86
N GLY A 115 11.28 0.86 4.71
CA GLY A 115 11.97 -0.03 3.78
C GLY A 115 11.07 -0.61 2.68
N GLU A 116 9.75 -0.49 2.78
CA GLU A 116 8.83 -1.04 1.79
C GLU A 116 8.91 -0.29 0.46
N ASP A 117 9.11 1.03 0.50
CA ASP A 117 9.30 1.87 -0.68
C ASP A 117 10.66 1.62 -1.36
N ASP A 118 11.71 1.37 -0.57
CA ASP A 118 13.01 0.94 -1.09
C ASP A 118 12.93 -0.45 -1.73
N ASP A 119 12.16 -1.38 -1.15
CA ASP A 119 11.88 -2.69 -1.74
C ASP A 119 11.18 -2.56 -3.08
N LEU A 120 10.12 -1.76 -3.13
CA LEU A 120 9.38 -1.45 -4.35
C LEU A 120 10.30 -0.87 -5.42
N ARG A 121 11.24 0.01 -5.03
CA ARG A 121 12.28 0.50 -5.95
C ARG A 121 13.16 -0.64 -6.47
N VAL A 122 13.62 -1.55 -5.62
CA VAL A 122 14.41 -2.71 -6.06
C VAL A 122 13.63 -3.55 -7.06
N ARG A 123 12.33 -3.77 -6.82
CA ARG A 123 11.44 -4.55 -7.70
C ARG A 123 11.30 -3.96 -9.09
N ILE A 124 11.12 -2.64 -9.20
CA ILE A 124 11.01 -1.99 -10.52
C ILE A 124 12.33 -2.09 -11.28
N LEU A 125 13.46 -1.85 -10.60
CA LEU A 125 14.78 -1.90 -11.22
C LEU A 125 15.12 -3.32 -11.68
N ASN A 126 14.72 -4.34 -10.91
CA ASN A 126 14.94 -5.73 -11.27
C ASN A 126 14.15 -6.16 -12.52
N LYS A 127 13.02 -5.52 -12.81
CA LYS A 127 12.23 -5.73 -14.04
C LYS A 127 12.65 -4.82 -15.20
N GLY A 128 13.79 -4.12 -15.08
CA GLY A 128 14.34 -3.28 -16.14
C GLY A 128 13.68 -1.90 -16.26
N TYR A 129 12.80 -1.53 -15.33
CA TYR A 129 12.22 -0.19 -15.31
C TYR A 129 13.21 0.82 -14.73
N SER A 130 13.01 2.09 -15.10
CA SER A 130 13.78 3.22 -14.60
C SER A 130 12.95 4.11 -13.68
N LEU A 131 13.64 4.78 -12.76
CA LEU A 131 13.05 5.77 -11.88
C LEU A 131 12.77 7.07 -12.65
N VAL A 132 11.50 7.36 -12.92
CA VAL A 132 11.10 8.63 -13.57
C VAL A 132 10.32 9.53 -12.62
N ARG A 133 10.64 10.83 -12.65
CA ARG A 133 10.01 11.86 -11.83
C ARG A 133 9.57 13.06 -12.65
N TYR A 134 8.68 13.86 -12.10
CA TYR A 134 8.47 15.22 -12.59
C TYR A 134 9.71 16.09 -12.37
N PRO A 135 9.87 17.21 -13.10
CA PRO A 135 10.86 18.22 -12.75
C PRO A 135 10.64 18.76 -11.33
N LYS A 136 11.72 19.22 -10.68
CA LYS A 136 11.70 19.72 -9.28
C LYS A 136 10.74 20.88 -9.02
N PHE A 137 10.31 21.63 -10.02
CA PHE A 137 9.35 22.73 -9.86
C PHE A 137 7.88 22.28 -10.02
N ILE A 138 7.66 21.07 -10.57
CA ILE A 138 6.34 20.45 -10.72
C ILE A 138 6.09 19.45 -9.59
N GLY A 139 7.04 18.55 -9.32
CA GLY A 139 6.89 17.47 -8.36
C GLY A 139 7.10 17.88 -6.90
N ARG A 140 6.69 19.07 -6.48
CA ARG A 140 6.78 19.51 -5.08
C ARG A 140 5.51 19.17 -4.32
N TYR A 141 5.68 18.61 -3.13
CA TYR A 141 4.58 18.21 -2.26
C TYR A 141 4.68 18.89 -0.90
N ASP A 142 3.53 19.30 -0.38
CA ASP A 142 3.36 19.61 1.03
C ASP A 142 2.95 18.37 1.82
N THR A 143 3.41 18.29 3.07
CA THR A 143 3.01 17.24 4.02
C THR A 143 2.10 17.79 5.09
N ILE A 144 0.97 17.13 5.32
CA ILE A 144 0.13 17.35 6.49
C ILE A 144 0.90 16.82 7.71
N SER A 145 1.26 17.71 8.63
CA SER A 145 2.09 17.36 9.78
C SER A 145 1.34 16.44 10.75
N HIS A 146 1.94 15.30 11.09
CA HIS A 146 1.45 14.39 12.12
C HIS A 146 2.60 13.83 12.97
N LYS A 147 2.28 13.41 14.20
CA LYS A 147 3.21 12.62 15.02
C LYS A 147 3.26 11.20 14.46
N ARG A 148 4.31 10.44 14.81
CA ARG A 148 4.39 9.03 14.43
C ARG A 148 3.14 8.29 14.92
N ASP A 149 2.47 7.59 14.00
CA ASP A 149 1.21 6.93 14.30
C ASP A 149 1.41 5.78 15.28
N SER A 150 0.51 5.69 16.26
CA SER A 150 0.49 4.57 17.19
C SER A 150 0.26 3.27 16.39
N GLY A 151 1.03 2.23 16.69
CA GLY A 151 0.98 0.96 15.94
C GLY A 151 1.84 0.90 14.68
N ASN A 152 2.57 1.97 14.33
CA ASN A 152 3.52 2.00 13.21
C ASN A 152 4.99 2.12 13.67
N LYS A 153 5.38 1.23 14.58
CA LYS A 153 6.76 1.14 15.10
C LYS A 153 7.72 0.79 13.97
N ALA A 154 8.99 1.19 14.08
CA ALA A 154 10.00 0.85 13.09
C ALA A 154 10.14 -0.67 12.95
N ASN A 155 10.01 -1.17 11.72
CA ASN A 155 10.17 -2.59 11.43
C ASN A 155 11.65 -2.99 11.69
N PRO A 156 11.92 -3.92 12.63
CA PRO A 156 13.29 -4.31 12.98
C PRO A 156 13.99 -5.11 11.86
N ALA A 157 13.23 -5.69 10.93
CA ALA A 157 13.71 -6.47 9.81
C ALA A 157 13.92 -5.65 8.52
N ARG A 158 13.49 -4.38 8.48
CA ARG A 158 13.41 -3.56 7.24
C ARG A 158 14.64 -3.61 6.35
N PHE A 159 15.83 -3.38 6.89
CA PHE A 159 17.05 -3.34 6.08
C PHE A 159 17.43 -4.71 5.52
N LYS A 160 17.17 -5.77 6.29
CA LYS A 160 17.42 -7.14 5.83
C LYS A 160 16.43 -7.53 4.74
N LEU A 161 15.16 -7.13 4.86
CA LEU A 161 14.14 -7.34 3.83
C LEU A 161 14.47 -6.60 2.53
N VAL A 162 14.95 -5.35 2.62
CA VAL A 162 15.40 -4.58 1.44
C VAL A 162 16.56 -5.29 0.74
N ASN A 163 17.49 -5.86 1.51
CA ASN A 163 18.64 -6.59 0.95
C ASN A 163 18.21 -7.87 0.20
N THR A 164 17.12 -8.52 0.62
CA THR A 164 16.61 -9.73 -0.03
C THR A 164 15.53 -9.46 -1.08
N ALA A 165 15.08 -8.22 -1.24
CA ALA A 165 13.99 -7.77 -2.12
C ALA A 165 14.03 -8.37 -3.53
N LYS A 166 15.20 -8.34 -4.17
CA LYS A 166 15.39 -8.89 -5.53
C LYS A 166 15.16 -10.40 -5.58
N ALA A 167 15.65 -11.14 -4.59
CA ALA A 167 15.54 -12.59 -4.57
C ALA A 167 14.09 -13.04 -4.32
N ARG A 168 13.37 -12.31 -3.47
CA ARG A 168 12.01 -12.65 -3.02
C ARG A 168 10.88 -12.10 -3.90
N GLN A 169 11.19 -11.21 -4.85
CA GLN A 169 10.18 -10.54 -5.69
C GLN A 169 9.19 -11.48 -6.37
N GLU A 170 9.64 -12.61 -6.95
CA GLU A 170 8.73 -13.57 -7.60
C GLU A 170 8.01 -14.50 -6.61
N MET A 171 8.55 -14.61 -5.40
CA MET A 171 8.05 -15.54 -4.38
C MET A 171 6.92 -14.93 -3.55
N GLU A 172 6.95 -13.62 -3.29
CA GLU A 172 5.91 -12.93 -2.56
C GLU A 172 5.63 -11.51 -3.07
N GLY A 173 4.41 -11.07 -2.85
CA GLY A 173 3.89 -9.78 -3.27
C GLY A 173 2.42 -9.92 -3.65
N LEU A 174 2.05 -9.42 -4.82
CA LEU A 174 0.66 -9.48 -5.30
C LEU A 174 0.11 -10.93 -5.35
N ASN A 175 0.95 -11.89 -5.75
CA ASN A 175 0.58 -13.30 -5.85
C ASN A 175 0.36 -14.01 -4.49
N THR A 176 0.80 -13.43 -3.38
CA THR A 176 0.65 -13.98 -2.03
C THR A 176 -0.19 -13.09 -1.11
N ALA A 177 -0.84 -12.06 -1.66
CA ALA A 177 -1.68 -11.16 -0.90
C ALA A 177 -2.96 -11.88 -0.43
N HIS A 178 -3.07 -12.15 0.88
CA HIS A 178 -4.31 -12.66 1.49
C HIS A 178 -4.88 -11.68 2.51
N TYR A 179 -6.17 -11.39 2.36
CA TYR A 179 -6.91 -10.44 3.18
C TYR A 179 -8.41 -10.77 3.13
N THR A 180 -9.15 -10.25 4.09
CA THR A 180 -10.62 -10.33 4.13
C THR A 180 -11.18 -8.92 4.09
N VAL A 181 -12.07 -8.62 3.14
CA VAL A 181 -12.87 -7.39 3.18
C VAL A 181 -13.91 -7.52 4.28
N THR A 182 -13.82 -6.66 5.30
CA THR A 182 -14.76 -6.66 6.44
C THR A 182 -15.86 -5.63 6.30
N GLU A 183 -15.62 -4.59 5.51
CA GLU A 183 -16.62 -3.57 5.19
C GLU A 183 -16.29 -2.87 3.88
N LYS A 184 -17.31 -2.54 3.08
CA LYS A 184 -17.17 -1.67 1.90
C LYS A 184 -18.29 -0.64 1.93
N VAL A 185 -17.91 0.64 1.86
CA VAL A 185 -18.85 1.78 1.84
C VAL A 185 -18.51 2.68 0.66
N GLU A 186 -19.50 2.93 -0.19
CA GLU A 186 -19.38 3.84 -1.32
C GLU A 186 -19.90 5.22 -0.91
N GLU A 187 -18.99 6.18 -0.81
CA GLU A 187 -19.30 7.57 -0.49
C GLU A 187 -19.33 8.42 -1.77
N LYS A 188 -19.82 9.65 -1.67
CA LYS A 188 -19.91 10.57 -2.82
C LYS A 188 -18.56 10.89 -3.48
N LEU A 189 -17.47 10.89 -2.69
CA LEU A 189 -16.14 11.32 -3.14
C LEU A 189 -15.11 10.18 -3.20
N PHE A 190 -15.37 9.06 -2.53
CA PHE A 190 -14.44 7.94 -2.46
C PHE A 190 -15.17 6.65 -2.09
N THR A 191 -14.54 5.51 -2.34
CA THR A 191 -14.97 4.22 -1.78
C THR A 191 -14.04 3.84 -0.64
N ARG A 192 -14.59 3.53 0.52
CA ARG A 192 -13.83 3.04 1.67
C ARG A 192 -13.95 1.53 1.75
N ILE A 193 -12.81 0.84 1.78
CA ILE A 193 -12.75 -0.62 1.92
C ILE A 193 -11.94 -0.94 3.17
N LYS A 194 -12.60 -1.50 4.17
CA LYS A 194 -11.96 -1.98 5.39
C LYS A 194 -11.55 -3.44 5.20
N VAL A 195 -10.30 -3.75 5.55
CA VAL A 195 -9.73 -5.09 5.38
C VAL A 195 -9.05 -5.59 6.64
N TYR A 196 -9.25 -6.87 6.92
CA TYR A 196 -8.47 -7.62 7.90
C TYR A 196 -7.32 -8.35 7.21
N ILE A 197 -6.12 -8.22 7.76
CA ILE A 197 -4.90 -8.89 7.29
C ILE A 197 -4.39 -9.80 8.41
N ASN A 198 -4.29 -11.09 8.16
CA ASN A 198 -3.66 -12.01 9.10
C ASN A 198 -2.13 -11.89 9.00
N MET A 199 -1.52 -11.19 9.97
CA MET A 199 -0.07 -10.94 10.00
C MET A 199 0.76 -12.23 9.98
N THR A 200 0.36 -13.22 10.78
CA THR A 200 1.03 -14.53 10.82
C THR A 200 0.99 -15.20 9.45
N GLN A 201 -0.19 -15.24 8.82
CA GLN A 201 -0.35 -15.80 7.47
C GLN A 201 0.56 -15.10 6.45
N MET A 202 0.61 -13.77 6.48
CA MET A 202 1.47 -12.99 5.57
C MET A 202 2.95 -13.26 5.80
N ILE A 203 3.40 -13.31 7.05
CA ILE A 203 4.80 -13.63 7.37
C ILE A 203 5.18 -15.02 6.86
N HIS A 204 4.26 -16.00 6.92
CA HIS A 204 4.48 -17.34 6.38
C HIS A 204 4.60 -17.41 4.85
N THR A 205 4.25 -16.36 4.12
CA THR A 205 4.51 -16.27 2.66
C THR A 205 5.97 -15.94 2.35
N ALA A 206 6.78 -15.58 3.35
CA ALA A 206 8.19 -15.29 3.16
C ALA A 206 8.96 -16.53 2.67
N PRO A 207 9.94 -16.37 1.77
CA PRO A 207 10.84 -17.45 1.39
C PRO A 207 11.55 -18.05 2.60
N ALA A 208 11.89 -19.35 2.53
CA ALA A 208 12.58 -20.06 3.61
C ALA A 208 13.92 -19.38 4.02
N SER A 209 14.64 -18.79 3.06
CA SER A 209 15.88 -18.03 3.30
C SER A 209 15.67 -16.81 4.19
N ASP A 210 14.48 -16.23 4.17
CA ASP A 210 14.14 -14.98 4.87
C ASP A 210 13.46 -15.27 6.21
N TRP A 211 13.14 -16.53 6.52
CA TRP A 211 12.53 -16.92 7.79
C TRP A 211 13.31 -16.46 9.04
N PRO A 212 14.66 -16.55 9.08
CA PRO A 212 15.43 -16.01 10.21
C PRO A 212 15.26 -14.50 10.40
N VAL A 213 14.92 -13.78 9.34
CA VAL A 213 14.69 -12.33 9.33
C VAL A 213 13.27 -12.01 9.77
N VAL A 214 12.25 -12.64 9.19
CA VAL A 214 10.84 -12.28 9.43
C VAL A 214 10.27 -12.85 10.73
N LYS A 215 10.82 -13.94 11.26
CA LYS A 215 10.34 -14.54 12.52
C LYS A 215 10.40 -13.58 13.72
N VAL A 216 11.24 -12.54 13.65
CA VAL A 216 11.29 -11.49 14.69
C VAL A 216 9.97 -10.73 14.79
N LEU A 217 9.26 -10.57 13.67
CA LEU A 217 7.98 -9.87 13.59
C LEU A 217 6.85 -10.67 14.27
N LEU A 218 6.97 -12.00 14.34
CA LEU A 218 6.00 -12.86 15.03
C LEU A 218 6.04 -12.71 16.55
N LYS A 219 7.16 -12.27 17.13
CA LYS A 219 7.21 -11.99 18.58
C LYS A 219 6.27 -10.86 18.96
N ASP A 220 6.11 -9.87 18.09
CA ASP A 220 5.11 -8.81 18.25
C ASP A 220 3.69 -9.32 17.94
N SER A 221 3.54 -10.30 17.03
CA SER A 221 2.26 -10.93 16.69
C SER A 221 1.69 -11.83 17.80
N LEU A 222 2.53 -12.50 18.59
CA LEU A 222 2.05 -13.36 19.69
C LEU A 222 1.48 -12.55 20.86
N ALA A 223 2.04 -11.36 21.14
CA ALA A 223 1.44 -10.40 22.07
C ALA A 223 0.07 -9.92 21.56
N PHE A 224 -0.09 -9.87 20.24
CA PHE A 224 -1.29 -9.44 19.55
C PHE A 224 -2.40 -10.53 19.49
N ASP A 225 -2.07 -11.80 19.28
CA ASP A 225 -3.03 -12.91 19.34
C ASP A 225 -3.63 -13.05 20.76
N ALA A 226 -2.84 -12.79 21.80
CA ALA A 226 -3.30 -12.74 23.18
C ALA A 226 -4.30 -11.58 23.41
N GLU A 227 -4.05 -10.42 22.82
CA GLU A 227 -4.93 -9.24 22.91
C GLU A 227 -6.23 -9.43 22.12
N ILE A 228 -6.21 -10.06 20.94
CA ILE A 228 -7.43 -10.43 20.20
C ILE A 228 -8.26 -11.44 21.00
N ARG A 229 -7.65 -12.45 21.63
CA ARG A 229 -8.38 -13.40 22.50
C ARG A 229 -9.04 -12.67 23.66
N LYS A 230 -8.35 -11.70 24.26
CA LYS A 230 -8.86 -10.86 25.34
C LYS A 230 -10.03 -9.97 24.89
N GLN A 231 -9.94 -9.34 23.72
CA GLN A 231 -11.01 -8.50 23.16
C GLN A 231 -12.23 -9.32 22.70
N ARG A 232 -12.02 -10.54 22.18
CA ARG A 232 -13.13 -11.47 21.86
C ARG A 232 -13.82 -12.01 23.10
N SER A 233 -13.11 -12.21 24.21
CA SER A 233 -13.72 -12.60 25.49
C SER A 233 -14.48 -11.47 26.20
N LEU A 234 -14.34 -10.21 25.73
CA LEU A 234 -14.99 -9.03 26.33
C LEU A 234 -16.22 -8.54 25.56
N LYS A 235 -16.55 -9.11 24.39
CA LYS A 235 -17.84 -8.87 23.75
C LYS A 235 -18.88 -9.82 24.36
N PRO A 236 -19.95 -9.34 25.01
CA PRO A 236 -21.04 -10.22 25.43
C PRO A 236 -21.67 -10.86 24.18
N GLN A 237 -21.95 -12.16 24.24
CA GLN A 237 -22.79 -12.84 23.27
C GLN A 237 -24.16 -12.17 23.28
N SER A 238 -24.49 -11.36 22.28
CA SER A 238 -25.87 -10.99 22.03
C SER A 238 -26.59 -12.24 21.51
N SER A 239 -27.38 -12.84 22.38
CA SER A 239 -28.36 -13.88 22.05
C SER A 239 -29.31 -13.34 20.98
N PHE A 240 -29.21 -13.89 19.78
CA PHE A 240 -30.32 -13.83 18.82
C PHE A 240 -31.39 -14.80 19.33
N GLU A 241 -32.48 -14.26 19.86
CA GLU A 241 -33.73 -15.02 19.99
C GLU A 241 -34.31 -15.23 18.58
N GLU A 242 -34.60 -16.48 18.25
CA GLU A 242 -35.30 -16.89 17.03
C GLU A 242 -36.75 -16.37 17.05
N PRO A 243 -37.33 -16.00 15.89
CA PRO A 243 -38.75 -15.70 15.81
C PRO A 243 -39.56 -17.02 15.79
N ILE A 244 -40.36 -17.23 16.83
CA ILE A 244 -41.44 -18.22 16.83
C ILE A 244 -42.64 -17.62 16.09
N LYS A 245 -42.96 -18.21 14.94
CA LYS A 245 -44.22 -18.25 14.16
C LYS A 245 -45.09 -17.00 14.08
#